data_AF-F4RBN8-F1
#
_entry.id   AF-F4RBN8-F1
#
_cell.length_a   1.000
_cell.length_b   1.000
_cell.length_c   1.000
_cell.angle_alpha   90.00
_cell.angle_beta   90.00
_cell.angle_gamma   90.00
#
_symmetry.space_group_name_H-M   'P 1'
#
loop_
_entity.id
_entity.type
_entity.pdbx_description
1 polymer ?
#
loop_
_entity_poly.entity_id
_entity_poly.type
_entity_poly.pdbx_seq_one_letter_code
_entity_poly.pdbx_strand_id
1 'polypeptide(L)'
;MSWNRASPILYLALVFLLVGDLGLYIFADANAIDCNFVWDRPSANNQWMHHWDTQSPGVINIYACLWCGRADGSLPSAYDCIGPTPLTTTGSFDCDAGMEFDSNNALRPIVCYHTFGKDVQTFHCKTRHLDQQCPENKCTNIGSRSD
;
A
#
# COMPACT_ATOMS: atom_id res chain seq x y z
N MET A 1 -16.69 34.23 39.75
CA MET A 1 -16.51 32.95 39.03
C MET A 1 -15.05 32.57 39.14
N SER A 2 -14.75 31.53 39.93
CA SER A 2 -13.38 31.07 40.20
C SER A 2 -12.85 30.33 38.98
N TRP A 3 -11.83 30.88 38.32
CA TRP A 3 -11.14 30.18 37.25
C TRP A 3 -10.33 29.06 37.90
N ASN A 4 -10.85 27.83 37.84
CA ASN A 4 -10.14 26.64 38.28
C ASN A 4 -8.78 26.61 37.55
N ARG A 5 -7.70 26.66 38.32
CA ARG A 5 -6.35 26.38 37.84
C ARG A 5 -6.32 24.92 37.41
N ALA A 6 -6.71 24.63 36.17
CA ALA A 6 -6.46 23.35 35.55
C ALA A 6 -4.94 23.09 35.68
N SER A 7 -4.61 22.03 36.44
CA SER A 7 -3.25 21.75 36.86
C SER A 7 -2.34 21.63 35.63
N PRO A 8 -1.18 22.31 35.56
CA PRO A 8 -0.24 22.17 34.43
C PRO A 8 0.18 20.72 34.18
N ILE A 9 0.10 19.86 35.20
CA ILE A 9 0.33 18.42 35.11
C ILE A 9 -0.71 17.73 34.21
N LEU A 10 -1.97 18.18 34.26
CA LEU A 10 -3.05 17.64 33.43
C LEU A 10 -2.83 17.97 31.95
N TYR A 11 -2.34 19.17 31.64
CA TYR A 11 -1.96 19.56 30.28
C TYR A 11 -0.75 18.77 29.78
N LEU A 12 0.27 18.57 30.61
CA LEU A 12 1.43 17.74 30.26
C LEU A 12 1.03 16.29 29.98
N ALA A 13 0.18 15.70 30.84
CA ALA A 13 -0.33 14.35 30.63
C ALA A 13 -1.14 14.24 29.33
N LEU A 14 -1.96 15.24 29.01
CA LEU A 14 -2.72 15.28 27.75
C LEU A 14 -1.80 15.37 26.52
N VAL A 15 -0.71 16.15 26.59
CA VAL A 15 0.28 16.23 25.50
C VAL A 15 1.00 14.89 25.33
N PHE A 16 1.42 14.21 26.41
CA PHE A 16 2.04 12.90 26.30
C PHE A 16 1.09 11.82 25.77
N LEU A 17 -0.19 11.86 26.17
CA LEU A 17 -1.20 10.95 25.64
C LEU A 17 -1.49 11.22 24.16
N LEU A 18 -1.60 12.50 23.76
CA LEU A 18 -1.81 12.87 22.36
C LEU A 18 -0.61 12.52 21.48
N VAL A 19 0.63 12.79 21.93
CA VAL A 19 1.85 12.46 21.18
C VAL A 19 2.08 10.94 21.13
N GLY A 20 1.73 10.21 22.18
CA GLY A 20 1.83 8.75 22.22
C GLY A 20 0.79 8.04 21.34
N ASP A 21 -0.46 8.54 21.32
CA ASP A 21 -1.56 7.95 20.55
C ASP A 21 -1.47 8.34 19.06
N LEU A 22 -1.07 9.58 18.76
CA LEU A 22 -0.75 10.00 17.39
C LEU A 22 0.56 9.36 16.89
N GLY A 23 1.53 9.10 17.77
CA GLY A 23 2.81 8.47 17.42
C GLY A 23 2.69 7.02 16.92
N LEU A 24 1.57 6.34 17.17
CA LEU A 24 1.33 4.98 16.67
C LEU A 24 0.73 4.93 15.26
N TYR A 25 0.18 6.04 14.76
CA TYR A 25 -0.53 6.11 13.47
C TYR A 25 0.09 7.09 12.45
N ILE A 26 1.19 7.79 12.77
CA ILE A 26 1.84 8.77 11.87
C ILE A 26 3.23 8.29 11.43
N PHE A 27 3.31 7.10 10.85
CA PHE A 27 4.49 6.72 10.07
C PHE A 27 4.11 6.38 8.63
N ALA A 28 3.24 7.19 8.02
CA ALA A 28 3.43 7.45 6.60
C ALA A 28 4.75 8.22 6.50
N ASP A 29 5.76 7.64 5.84
CA ASP A 29 6.99 8.38 5.57
C ASP A 29 6.61 9.60 4.74
N ALA A 30 6.81 10.81 5.29
CA ALA A 30 6.43 12.05 4.63
C ALA A 30 7.15 12.26 3.28
N ASN A 31 8.23 11.51 3.04
CA ASN A 31 8.97 11.48 1.79
C ASN A 31 8.89 10.08 1.15
N ALA A 32 7.72 9.44 1.17
CA ALA A 32 7.46 8.25 0.37
C ALA A 32 6.44 8.55 -0.72
N ILE A 33 6.62 7.88 -1.85
CA ILE A 33 5.69 7.92 -2.96
C ILE A 33 4.75 6.73 -2.83
N ASP A 34 3.45 7.01 -2.83
CA ASP A 34 2.40 5.99 -2.73
C ASP A 34 2.29 5.20 -4.05
N CYS A 35 2.33 3.89 -3.92
CA CYS A 35 2.26 2.94 -5.01
C CYS A 35 0.85 2.41 -5.15
N ASN A 36 0.09 2.97 -6.10
CA ASN A 36 -1.37 2.82 -6.14
C ASN A 36 -1.89 2.07 -7.37
N PHE A 37 -1.05 1.85 -8.39
CA PHE A 37 -1.50 1.29 -9.66
C PHE A 37 -1.02 -0.15 -9.86
N VAL A 38 0.28 -0.36 -10.06
CA VAL A 38 0.90 -1.68 -10.23
C VAL A 38 1.93 -1.91 -9.13
N TRP A 39 2.13 -3.17 -8.72
CA TRP A 39 3.22 -3.63 -7.86
C TRP A 39 3.66 -5.02 -8.30
N ASP A 40 4.97 -5.18 -8.50
CA ASP A 40 5.60 -6.46 -8.79
C ASP A 40 6.66 -6.81 -7.75
N ARG A 41 6.75 -8.10 -7.43
CA ARG A 41 7.83 -8.62 -6.60
C ARG A 41 9.18 -8.57 -7.34
N PRO A 42 10.31 -8.49 -6.61
CA PRO A 42 11.64 -8.64 -7.18
C PRO A 42 11.80 -9.97 -7.91
N SER A 43 12.30 -9.90 -9.13
CA SER A 43 12.54 -11.02 -10.03
C SER A 43 13.71 -10.73 -10.97
N ALA A 44 14.20 -11.74 -11.67
CA ALA A 44 15.23 -11.53 -12.68
C ALA A 44 14.80 -10.53 -13.79
N ASN A 45 13.50 -10.44 -14.06
CA ASN A 45 12.96 -9.61 -15.14
C ASN A 45 12.92 -8.12 -14.79
N ASN A 46 12.92 -7.76 -13.51
CA ASN A 46 12.95 -6.37 -13.03
C ASN A 46 14.23 -6.05 -12.24
N GLN A 47 15.33 -6.71 -12.60
CA GLN A 47 16.66 -6.51 -11.97
C GLN A 47 16.65 -6.70 -10.45
N TRP A 48 15.77 -7.55 -9.94
CA TRP A 48 15.56 -7.79 -8.50
C TRP A 48 15.12 -6.55 -7.73
N MET A 49 14.39 -5.64 -8.37
CA MET A 49 13.76 -4.48 -7.74
C MET A 49 12.24 -4.63 -7.72
N HIS A 50 11.56 -3.94 -6.81
CA HIS A 50 10.11 -3.79 -6.91
C HIS A 50 9.81 -2.84 -8.07
N HIS A 51 8.92 -3.23 -8.97
CA HIS A 51 8.37 -2.32 -9.97
C HIS A 51 6.99 -1.88 -9.53
N TRP A 52 6.68 -0.60 -9.76
CA TRP A 52 5.38 -0.08 -9.43
C TRP A 52 5.04 1.16 -10.26
N ASP A 53 3.74 1.40 -10.42
CA ASP A 53 3.21 2.50 -11.24
C ASP A 53 2.45 3.50 -10.35
N THR A 54 2.67 4.82 -10.56
CA THR A 54 1.69 5.85 -10.14
C THR A 54 0.79 6.21 -11.32
N GLN A 55 -0.48 6.49 -11.04
CA GLN A 55 -1.35 7.14 -12.00
C GLN A 55 -1.49 8.62 -11.61
N SER A 56 -1.01 9.50 -12.48
CA SER A 56 -1.37 10.93 -12.51
C SER A 56 -2.33 11.16 -13.68
N PRO A 57 -3.10 12.27 -13.72
CA PRO A 57 -4.10 12.49 -14.78
C PRO A 57 -3.48 12.32 -16.19
N GLY A 58 -3.84 11.23 -16.89
CA GLY A 58 -3.38 10.90 -18.25
C GLY A 58 -1.93 10.40 -18.39
N VAL A 59 -1.22 10.17 -17.28
CA VAL A 59 0.18 9.68 -17.30
C VAL A 59 0.38 8.63 -16.22
N ILE A 60 0.81 7.44 -16.65
CA ILE A 60 1.31 6.39 -15.77
C ILE A 60 2.82 6.56 -15.65
N ASN A 61 3.32 6.86 -14.45
CA ASN A 61 4.76 6.92 -14.19
C ASN A 61 5.21 5.57 -13.64
N ILE A 62 6.33 5.07 -14.16
CA ILE A 62 6.89 3.77 -13.83
C ILE A 62 8.11 4.00 -12.95
N TYR A 63 8.14 3.35 -11.80
CA TYR A 63 9.21 3.45 -10.82
C TYR A 63 9.81 2.08 -10.51
N ALA A 64 11.12 2.06 -10.33
CA ALA A 64 11.82 0.97 -9.68
C ALA A 64 12.14 1.39 -8.25
N CYS A 65 11.93 0.47 -7.30
CA CYS A 65 12.21 0.72 -5.91
C CYS A 65 12.97 -0.44 -5.26
N LEU A 66 13.99 -0.11 -4.48
CA LEU A 66 14.76 -1.09 -3.70
C LEU A 66 13.93 -1.67 -2.54
N TRP A 67 12.92 -0.94 -2.09
CA TRP A 67 12.01 -1.37 -1.03
C TRP A 67 10.63 -0.80 -1.29
N CYS A 68 9.66 -1.66 -1.60
CA CYS A 68 8.27 -1.25 -1.71
C CYS A 68 7.44 -2.12 -0.77
N GLY A 69 6.80 -1.49 0.21
CA GLY A 69 6.03 -2.20 1.22
C GLY A 69 5.07 -1.26 1.93
N ARG A 70 4.16 -1.81 2.71
CA ARG A 70 3.30 -1.01 3.58
C ARG A 70 4.14 -0.37 4.69
N ALA A 71 3.67 0.77 5.20
CA ALA A 71 4.23 1.40 6.39
C ALA A 71 4.27 0.45 7.61
N ASP A 72 3.31 -0.49 7.68
CA ASP A 72 3.25 -1.52 8.72
C ASP A 72 4.12 -2.76 8.43
N GLY A 73 4.88 -2.77 7.34
CA GLY A 73 5.76 -3.88 6.94
C GLY A 73 5.03 -5.08 6.33
N SER A 74 3.71 -5.00 6.12
CA SER A 74 2.94 -6.08 5.51
C SER A 74 3.00 -6.05 3.99
N LEU A 75 2.66 -7.19 3.38
CA LEU A 75 2.55 -7.33 1.93
C LEU A 75 1.37 -6.51 1.37
N PRO A 76 1.39 -6.22 0.05
CA PRO A 76 0.22 -5.72 -0.64
C PRO A 76 -0.97 -6.62 -0.38
N SER A 77 -2.14 -6.02 -0.20
CA SER A 77 -3.37 -6.76 0.05
C SER A 77 -4.57 -6.00 -0.46
N ALA A 78 -5.64 -6.74 -0.74
CA ALA A 78 -6.88 -6.23 -1.28
C ALA A 78 -8.09 -6.87 -0.59
N TYR A 79 -9.25 -6.23 -0.73
CA TYR A 79 -10.50 -6.65 -0.12
C TYR A 79 -11.49 -7.18 -1.14
N ASP A 80 -12.41 -8.02 -0.64
CA ASP A 80 -13.47 -8.64 -1.44
C ASP A 80 -12.90 -9.31 -2.71
N CYS A 81 -11.94 -10.21 -2.54
CA CYS A 81 -11.32 -10.90 -3.66
C CYS A 81 -12.13 -12.12 -4.13
N ILE A 82 -12.17 -12.36 -5.44
CA ILE A 82 -12.75 -13.56 -6.07
C ILE A 82 -11.72 -14.13 -7.03
N GLY A 83 -11.49 -15.44 -6.95
CA GLY A 83 -10.58 -16.14 -7.86
C GLY A 83 -10.90 -17.62 -7.99
N PRO A 84 -10.02 -18.39 -8.63
CA PRO A 84 -10.19 -19.82 -8.88
C PRO A 84 -10.39 -20.62 -7.58
N THR A 85 -9.67 -20.26 -6.53
CA THR A 85 -9.84 -20.84 -5.20
C THR A 85 -10.80 -19.97 -4.39
N PRO A 86 -11.90 -20.52 -3.86
CA PRO A 86 -12.82 -19.75 -3.04
C PRO A 86 -12.15 -19.31 -1.74
N LEU A 87 -12.21 -18.02 -1.44
CA LEU A 87 -11.70 -17.46 -0.19
C LEU A 87 -12.73 -17.65 0.93
N THR A 88 -12.25 -17.98 2.12
CA THR A 88 -13.10 -18.17 3.31
C THR A 88 -13.48 -16.87 4.00
N THR A 89 -12.93 -15.73 3.54
CA THR A 89 -13.13 -14.41 4.13
C THR A 89 -13.25 -13.35 3.03
N THR A 90 -14.01 -12.30 3.32
CA THR A 90 -14.05 -11.06 2.52
C THR A 90 -13.03 -10.03 3.01
N GLY A 91 -12.28 -10.36 4.07
CA GLY A 91 -11.24 -9.52 4.65
C GLY A 91 -10.01 -9.38 3.75
N SER A 92 -8.96 -8.77 4.33
CA SER A 92 -7.72 -8.49 3.62
C SER A 92 -7.11 -9.77 3.09
N PHE A 93 -6.84 -9.80 1.79
CA PHE A 93 -6.21 -10.91 1.10
C PHE A 93 -4.88 -10.46 0.52
N ASP A 94 -3.81 -11.16 0.89
CA ASP A 94 -2.44 -10.79 0.51
C ASP A 94 -2.18 -11.10 -0.97
N CYS A 95 -1.49 -10.19 -1.65
CA CYS A 95 -1.13 -10.27 -3.05
C CYS A 95 0.40 -10.36 -3.16
N ASP A 96 0.95 -11.46 -2.62
CA ASP A 96 2.38 -11.67 -2.43
C ASP A 96 3.18 -11.88 -3.73
N ALA A 97 2.48 -12.18 -4.83
CA ALA A 97 3.09 -12.39 -6.14
C ALA A 97 2.98 -11.18 -7.08
N GLY A 98 2.10 -10.23 -6.80
CA GLY A 98 1.90 -9.04 -7.64
C GLY A 98 0.52 -8.40 -7.43
N MET A 99 0.37 -7.15 -7.85
CA MET A 99 -0.91 -6.45 -7.90
C MET A 99 -0.96 -5.51 -9.10
N GLU A 100 -2.07 -5.49 -9.83
CA GLU A 100 -2.29 -4.60 -10.98
C GLU A 100 -3.68 -3.96 -10.93
N PHE A 101 -3.88 -2.94 -11.75
CA PHE A 101 -5.17 -2.31 -11.98
C PHE A 101 -5.68 -2.64 -13.38
N ASP A 102 -6.84 -3.27 -13.47
CA ASP A 102 -7.58 -3.56 -14.70
C ASP A 102 -8.80 -2.65 -14.80
N SER A 103 -8.68 -1.61 -15.64
CA SER A 103 -9.76 -0.66 -15.90
C SER A 103 -10.97 -1.27 -16.62
N ASN A 104 -10.83 -2.46 -17.23
CA ASN A 104 -11.93 -3.13 -17.93
C ASN A 104 -12.88 -3.84 -16.96
N ASN A 105 -12.42 -4.15 -15.74
CA ASN A 105 -13.23 -4.79 -14.71
C ASN A 105 -13.72 -3.78 -13.67
N ALA A 106 -14.71 -2.97 -14.03
CA ALA A 106 -15.24 -1.92 -13.17
C ALA A 106 -15.76 -2.40 -11.80
N LEU A 107 -16.19 -3.66 -11.68
CA LEU A 107 -16.68 -4.21 -10.41
C LEU A 107 -15.56 -4.63 -9.48
N ARG A 108 -14.44 -5.12 -10.04
CA ARG A 108 -13.27 -5.63 -9.31
C ARG A 108 -11.99 -5.28 -10.07
N PRO A 109 -11.59 -4.01 -10.05
CA PRO A 109 -10.51 -3.52 -10.90
C PRO A 109 -9.12 -3.91 -10.37
N ILE A 110 -9.00 -4.41 -9.15
CA ILE A 110 -7.70 -4.81 -8.61
C ILE A 110 -7.43 -6.26 -8.98
N VAL A 111 -6.40 -6.51 -9.77
CA VAL A 111 -5.87 -7.84 -10.01
C VAL A 111 -4.85 -8.15 -8.93
N CYS A 112 -5.06 -9.23 -8.20
CA CYS A 112 -4.21 -9.68 -7.10
C CYS A 112 -3.63 -11.04 -7.45
N TYR A 113 -2.30 -11.14 -7.50
CA TYR A 113 -1.61 -12.41 -7.72
C TYR A 113 -1.16 -12.96 -6.36
N HIS A 114 -1.62 -14.17 -6.05
CA HIS A 114 -1.32 -14.86 -4.79
C HIS A 114 -0.67 -16.22 -5.02
N THR A 115 0.37 -16.53 -4.25
CA THR A 115 1.09 -17.80 -4.30
C THR A 115 0.41 -18.86 -3.43
N PHE A 116 -0.22 -19.85 -4.07
CA PHE A 116 -0.66 -21.08 -3.42
C PHE A 116 0.40 -22.17 -3.59
N GLY A 117 1.32 -22.27 -2.64
CA GLY A 117 2.41 -23.26 -2.68
C GLY A 117 3.46 -22.89 -3.74
N LYS A 118 3.40 -23.55 -4.91
CA LYS A 118 4.29 -23.23 -6.06
C LYS A 118 3.57 -22.50 -7.19
N ASP A 119 2.25 -22.44 -7.13
CA ASP A 119 1.42 -21.88 -8.20
C ASP A 119 1.00 -20.46 -7.85
N VAL A 120 1.08 -19.57 -8.82
CA VAL A 120 0.52 -18.23 -8.72
C VAL A 120 -0.89 -18.25 -9.29
N GLN A 121 -1.86 -17.82 -8.50
CA GLN A 121 -3.26 -17.70 -8.91
C GLN A 121 -3.68 -16.24 -8.95
N THR A 122 -4.57 -15.93 -9.89
CA THR A 122 -5.10 -14.58 -10.10
C THR A 122 -6.45 -14.43 -9.43
N PHE A 123 -6.60 -13.36 -8.66
CA PHE A 123 -7.84 -12.95 -8.01
C PHE A 123 -8.21 -11.55 -8.48
N HIS A 124 -9.51 -11.30 -8.62
CA HIS A 124 -10.05 -9.97 -8.87
C HIS A 124 -10.69 -9.45 -7.59
N CYS A 125 -10.26 -8.28 -7.14
CA CYS A 125 -10.63 -7.68 -5.87
C CYS A 125 -11.30 -6.33 -6.09
N LYS A 126 -12.16 -5.94 -5.13
CA LYS A 126 -12.96 -4.72 -5.26
C LYS A 126 -12.17 -3.47 -4.94
N THR A 127 -11.36 -3.50 -3.89
CA THR A 127 -10.59 -2.35 -3.41
C THR A 127 -9.24 -2.82 -2.87
N ARG A 128 -8.24 -1.94 -2.97
CA ARG A 128 -6.96 -2.11 -2.28
C ARG A 128 -7.19 -1.92 -0.77
N HIS A 129 -6.44 -2.65 0.06
CA HIS A 129 -6.53 -2.48 1.51
C HIS A 129 -5.77 -1.22 1.93
N LEU A 130 -4.45 -1.22 1.70
CA LEU A 130 -3.58 -0.06 1.91
C LEU A 130 -2.63 0.07 0.73
N ASP A 131 -2.28 1.32 0.44
CA ASP A 131 -1.27 1.65 -0.54
C ASP A 131 0.11 1.18 -0.06
N GLN A 132 0.95 0.76 -1.00
CA GLN A 132 2.35 0.52 -0.68
C GLN A 132 3.09 1.85 -0.70
N GLN A 133 4.19 1.93 0.02
CA GLN A 133 5.04 3.11 0.06
C GLN A 133 6.44 2.75 -0.39
N CYS A 134 7.05 3.65 -1.16
CA CYS A 134 8.46 3.60 -1.52
C CYS A 134 9.11 4.93 -1.08
N PRO A 135 10.06 4.91 -0.13
CA PRO A 135 10.83 6.10 0.24
C PRO A 135 11.48 6.71 -0.98
N GLU A 136 11.37 8.03 -1.15
CA GLU A 136 11.86 8.76 -2.32
C GLU A 136 13.35 8.48 -2.57
N ASN A 137 14.15 8.39 -1.52
CA ASN A 137 15.59 8.09 -1.61
C ASN A 137 15.93 6.67 -2.07
N LYS A 138 14.95 5.77 -2.12
CA LYS A 138 15.04 4.38 -2.62
C LYS A 138 14.27 4.19 -3.91
N CYS A 139 13.67 5.25 -4.43
CA CYS A 139 12.87 5.25 -5.64
C CYS A 139 13.69 5.77 -6.83
N THR A 140 13.48 5.19 -8.00
CA THR A 140 14.04 5.69 -9.25
C THR A 140 12.94 5.68 -10.30
N ASN A 141 12.64 6.84 -10.88
CA ASN A 141 11.77 6.90 -12.04
C ASN A 141 12.49 6.24 -13.23
N ILE A 142 11.88 5.21 -13.80
CA ILE A 142 12.43 4.45 -14.91
C ILE A 142 11.65 4.66 -16.21
N GLY A 143 10.58 5.47 -16.18
CA GLY A 143 9.83 5.84 -17.37
C GLY A 143 8.45 6.40 -17.08
N SER A 144 7.73 6.71 -18.16
CA SER A 144 6.34 7.16 -18.14
C SER A 144 5.65 6.73 -19.42
N ARG A 145 4.35 6.40 -19.36
CA ARG A 145 3.51 6.14 -20.52
C ARG A 145 2.19 6.91 -20.42
N SER A 146 1.62 7.25 -21.57
CA SER A 146 0.27 7.80 -21.65
C SER A 146 -0.74 6.69 -21.39
N ASP A 147 -1.78 7.03 -20.62
CA ASP A 147 -2.93 6.16 -20.34
C ASP A 147 -3.90 6.14 -21.54
#